data_AF-K1XCX9-F1
#
_entry.id   AF-K1XCX9-F1
#
_cell.length_a   1.000
_cell.length_b   1.000
_cell.length_c   1.000
_cell.angle_alpha   90.00
_cell.angle_beta   90.00
_cell.angle_gamma   90.00
#
_symmetry.space_group_name_H-M   'P 1'
#
loop_
_entity.id
_entity.type
_entity.pdbx_description
1 polymer ?
#
loop_
_entity_poly.entity_id
_entity_poly.type
_entity_poly.pdbx_seq_one_letter_code
_entity_poly.pdbx_strand_id
1 'polypeptide(L)'
;MDNIGKLRKTGLTLSSIFLLFIFLFLWRNPDSFLLKIFIVLFSMSFIQVLFFVRSVKYTEKFMIKLGNVLGWINLRIIIFILFVLVITPMALIMKIIGKKTLDNRIDKTVSSYWKEYEGKLTPEQFNRQF
;
A
#
# COMPACT_ATOMS: atom_id res chain seq x y z
N MET A 1 26.38 8.50 -15.54
CA MET A 1 27.25 7.38 -15.09
C MET A 1 26.97 6.94 -13.64
N ASP A 2 25.85 7.36 -13.01
CA ASP A 2 25.57 7.12 -11.57
C ASP A 2 24.97 5.75 -11.18
N ASN A 3 24.58 4.90 -12.13
CA ASN A 3 23.85 3.67 -11.81
C ASN A 3 24.73 2.52 -11.29
N ILE A 4 26.04 2.51 -11.58
CA ILE A 4 26.91 1.37 -11.25
C ILE A 4 27.20 1.31 -9.74
N GLY A 5 27.41 2.46 -9.10
CA GLY A 5 27.63 2.55 -7.66
C GLY A 5 26.41 2.10 -6.85
N LYS A 6 25.20 2.47 -7.30
CA LYS A 6 23.94 2.09 -6.66
C LYS A 6 23.69 0.57 -6.75
N LEU A 7 23.95 -0.05 -7.90
CA LEU A 7 23.80 -1.50 -8.10
C LEU A 7 24.75 -2.32 -7.21
N ARG A 8 26.00 -1.86 -7.03
CA ARG A 8 26.96 -2.51 -6.14
C ARG A 8 26.54 -2.43 -4.68
N LYS A 9 26.02 -1.27 -4.24
CA LYS A 9 25.50 -1.10 -2.87
C LYS A 9 24.31 -2.04 -2.60
N THR A 10 23.38 -2.18 -3.55
CA THR A 10 22.24 -3.10 -3.42
C THR A 10 22.66 -4.57 -3.39
N GLY A 11 23.63 -4.97 -4.22
CA GLY A 11 24.18 -6.34 -4.20
C GLY A 11 24.89 -6.66 -2.89
N LEU A 12 25.64 -5.69 -2.34
CA LEU A 12 26.33 -5.82 -1.06
C LEU A 12 25.36 -5.89 0.13
N THR A 13 24.32 -5.06 0.17
CA THR A 13 23.32 -5.10 1.25
C THR A 13 22.56 -6.42 1.26
N LEU A 14 22.17 -6.92 0.08
CA LEU A 14 21.47 -8.19 -0.04
C LEU A 14 22.36 -9.37 0.42
N SER A 15 23.62 -9.38 0.01
CA SER A 15 24.60 -10.39 0.45
C SER A 15 24.83 -10.35 1.97
N SER A 16 24.95 -9.15 2.55
CA SER A 16 25.14 -8.97 3.98
C SER A 16 23.98 -9.58 4.81
N ILE A 17 22.73 -9.39 4.37
CA ILE A 17 21.55 -9.96 5.03
C ILE A 17 21.60 -11.49 5.01
N PHE A 18 21.91 -12.09 3.86
CA PHE A 18 22.02 -13.55 3.74
C PHE A 18 23.15 -14.14 4.59
N LEU A 19 24.28 -13.44 4.69
CA LEU A 19 25.42 -13.84 5.54
C LEU A 19 25.01 -13.87 7.02
N LEU A 20 24.22 -12.88 7.45
CA LEU A 20 23.69 -12.78 8.81
C LEU A 20 22.72 -13.95 9.12
N PHE A 21 21.87 -14.32 8.16
CA PHE A 21 21.00 -15.50 8.29
C PHE A 21 21.79 -16.81 8.36
N ILE A 22 22.84 -16.97 7.54
CA ILE A 22 23.72 -18.16 7.58
C ILE A 22 24.41 -18.26 8.95
N PHE A 23 24.92 -17.15 9.48
CA PHE A 23 25.57 -17.11 10.79
C PHE A 23 24.61 -17.49 11.93
N LEU A 24 23.40 -16.94 11.93
CA LEU A 24 22.36 -17.27 12.92
C LEU A 24 21.93 -18.75 12.86
N PHE A 25 21.81 -19.31 11.65
CA PHE A 25 21.39 -20.70 11.48
C PHE A 25 22.51 -21.72 11.77
N LEU A 26 23.77 -21.39 11.48
CA LEU A 26 24.93 -22.21 11.85
C LEU A 26 25.04 -22.39 13.37
N TRP A 27 24.65 -21.38 14.15
CA TRP A 27 24.61 -21.47 15.60
C TRP A 27 23.46 -22.36 16.11
N ARG A 28 22.33 -22.39 15.39
CA ARG A 28 21.12 -23.09 15.84
C ARG A 28 21.13 -24.58 15.48
N ASN A 29 21.46 -24.96 14.25
CA ASN A 29 21.42 -26.36 13.77
C ASN A 29 22.29 -26.57 12.50
N PRO A 30 23.51 -27.12 12.61
CA PRO A 30 24.44 -27.23 11.48
C PRO A 30 24.00 -28.20 10.36
N ASP A 31 23.20 -29.23 10.68
CA ASP A 31 22.83 -30.29 9.71
C ASP A 31 21.50 -30.06 9.00
N SER A 32 20.87 -28.89 9.20
CA SER A 32 19.58 -28.61 8.59
C SER A 32 19.67 -28.54 7.06
N PHE A 33 18.79 -29.26 6.36
CA PHE A 33 18.64 -29.16 4.90
C PHE A 33 18.38 -27.71 4.44
N LEU A 34 17.74 -26.92 5.30
CA LEU A 34 17.52 -25.49 5.13
C LEU A 34 18.84 -24.69 5.04
N LEU A 35 19.85 -24.97 5.87
CA LEU A 35 21.16 -24.30 5.80
C LEU A 35 21.83 -24.49 4.43
N LYS A 36 21.77 -25.71 3.89
CA LYS A 36 22.35 -26.02 2.57
C LYS A 36 21.66 -25.22 1.45
N ILE A 37 20.33 -25.06 1.51
CA ILE A 37 19.58 -24.21 0.58
C ILE A 37 20.00 -22.74 0.69
N PHE A 38 20.13 -22.21 1.91
CA PHE A 38 20.55 -20.81 2.12
C PHE A 38 21.98 -20.55 1.64
N ILE A 39 22.91 -21.51 1.82
CA ILE A 39 24.29 -21.41 1.31
C ILE A 39 24.32 -21.38 -0.22
N VAL A 40 23.51 -22.21 -0.89
CA VAL A 40 23.40 -22.20 -2.36
C VAL A 40 22.80 -20.89 -2.87
N LEU A 41 21.75 -20.37 -2.23
CA LEU A 41 21.16 -19.07 -2.57
C LEU A 41 22.15 -17.91 -2.40
N PHE A 42 22.95 -17.94 -1.34
CA PHE A 42 24.00 -16.95 -1.08
C PHE A 42 25.11 -17.02 -2.13
N SER A 43 25.60 -18.22 -2.44
CA SER A 43 26.62 -18.43 -3.48
C SER A 43 26.14 -17.93 -4.85
N MET A 44 24.90 -18.27 -5.25
CA MET A 44 24.29 -17.77 -6.48
C MET A 44 24.20 -16.24 -6.51
N SER A 45 23.80 -15.63 -5.39
CA SER A 45 23.69 -14.17 -5.28
C SER A 45 25.05 -13.48 -5.32
N PHE A 46 26.07 -14.07 -4.68
CA PHE A 46 27.43 -13.52 -4.61
C PHE A 46 28.15 -13.59 -5.97
N ILE A 47 27.99 -14.69 -6.70
CA ILE A 47 28.51 -14.86 -8.07
C ILE A 47 27.90 -13.84 -9.04
N GLN A 48 26.61 -13.51 -8.88
CA GLN A 48 25.94 -12.50 -9.70
C GLN A 48 26.53 -11.08 -9.48
N VAL A 49 26.94 -10.76 -8.25
CA VAL A 49 27.55 -9.47 -7.90
C VAL A 49 28.97 -9.34 -8.48
N LEU A 50 29.75 -10.43 -8.49
CA LEU A 50 31.12 -10.45 -8.98
C LEU A 50 31.22 -10.44 -10.51
N PHE A 51 30.42 -11.24 -11.20
CA PHE A 51 30.61 -11.47 -12.65
C PHE A 51 29.67 -10.68 -13.56
N PHE A 52 28.47 -10.29 -13.10
CA PHE A 52 27.43 -9.76 -13.99
C PHE A 52 26.59 -8.64 -13.33
N VAL A 53 27.20 -7.45 -13.17
CA VAL A 53 26.49 -6.21 -12.79
C VAL A 53 25.29 -5.91 -13.71
N ARG A 54 25.29 -6.45 -14.94
CA ARG A 54 24.20 -6.29 -15.90
C ARG A 54 22.97 -7.16 -15.59
N SER A 55 23.13 -8.32 -14.96
CA SER A 55 22.02 -9.22 -14.58
C SER A 55 21.25 -8.71 -13.37
N VAL A 56 21.95 -8.09 -12.41
CA VAL A 56 21.33 -7.47 -11.21
C VAL A 56 20.24 -6.47 -11.59
N LYS A 57 20.40 -5.74 -12.70
CA LYS A 57 19.41 -4.78 -13.21
C LYS A 57 18.07 -5.43 -13.59
N TYR A 58 18.08 -6.67 -14.10
CA TYR A 58 16.84 -7.34 -14.50
C TYR A 58 16.08 -7.86 -13.27
N THR A 59 16.80 -8.42 -12.30
CA THR A 59 16.24 -8.86 -11.02
C THR A 59 15.64 -7.69 -10.23
N GLU A 60 16.34 -6.56 -10.15
CA GLU A 60 15.84 -5.35 -9.47
C GLU A 60 14.55 -4.85 -10.11
N LYS A 61 14.49 -4.75 -11.45
CA LYS A 61 13.29 -4.34 -12.17
C LYS A 61 12.11 -5.28 -11.92
N PHE A 62 12.37 -6.58 -11.88
CA PHE A 62 11.35 -7.58 -11.59
C PHE A 62 10.80 -7.42 -10.16
N MET A 63 11.68 -7.22 -9.17
CA MET A 63 11.29 -6.98 -7.79
C MET A 63 10.52 -5.68 -7.60
N ILE A 64 10.90 -4.60 -8.29
CA ILE A 64 10.14 -3.34 -8.29
C ILE A 64 8.75 -3.56 -8.90
N LYS A 65 8.66 -4.29 -10.02
CA LYS A 65 7.37 -4.58 -10.65
C LYS A 65 6.47 -5.40 -9.73
N LEU A 66 7.01 -6.43 -9.07
CA LEU A 66 6.29 -7.20 -8.07
C LEU A 66 5.88 -6.34 -6.87
N GLY A 67 6.80 -5.50 -6.36
CA GLY A 67 6.53 -4.57 -5.26
C GLY A 67 5.39 -3.60 -5.59
N ASN A 68 5.33 -3.09 -6.82
CA ASN A 68 4.24 -2.22 -7.28
C ASN A 68 2.90 -2.96 -7.35
N VAL A 69 2.88 -4.20 -7.85
CA VAL A 69 1.67 -5.03 -7.88
C VAL A 69 1.20 -5.35 -6.45
N LEU A 70 2.12 -5.76 -5.57
CA LEU A 70 1.80 -5.97 -4.15
C LEU A 70 1.28 -4.70 -3.49
N GLY A 71 1.92 -3.55 -3.74
CA GLY A 71 1.51 -2.25 -3.19
C GLY A 71 0.09 -1.87 -3.65
N TRP A 72 -0.22 -2.09 -4.92
CA TRP A 72 -1.55 -1.85 -5.49
C TRP A 72 -2.63 -2.74 -4.88
N ILE A 73 -2.31 -4.01 -4.61
CA ILE A 73 -3.20 -4.95 -3.92
C ILE A 73 -3.37 -4.53 -2.46
N ASN A 74 -2.26 -4.27 -1.75
CA ASN A 74 -2.27 -3.87 -0.34
C ASN A 74 -3.10 -2.62 -0.10
N LEU A 75 -2.96 -1.59 -0.92
CA LEU A 75 -3.72 -0.36 -0.76
C LEU A 75 -5.23 -0.62 -0.89
N ARG A 76 -5.64 -1.46 -1.85
CA ARG A 76 -7.05 -1.83 -2.02
C ARG A 76 -7.58 -2.61 -0.83
N ILE A 77 -6.81 -3.57 -0.33
CA ILE A 77 -7.17 -4.36 0.85
C ILE A 77 -7.32 -3.44 2.07
N ILE A 78 -6.35 -2.55 2.31
CA ILE A 78 -6.38 -1.62 3.44
C ILE A 78 -7.62 -0.71 3.35
N ILE A 79 -7.87 -0.11 2.18
CA ILE A 79 -9.05 0.76 1.98
C ILE A 79 -10.35 -0.03 2.15
N PHE A 80 -10.44 -1.25 1.62
CA PHE A 80 -11.61 -2.10 1.77
C PHE A 80 -11.90 -2.42 3.24
N ILE A 81 -10.86 -2.81 3.99
CA ILE A 81 -10.98 -3.07 5.43
C ILE A 81 -11.41 -1.81 6.18
N LEU A 82 -10.79 -0.65 5.89
CA LEU A 82 -11.16 0.63 6.48
C LEU A 82 -12.63 0.99 6.21
N PHE A 83 -13.10 0.76 4.98
CA PHE A 83 -14.48 1.00 4.61
C PHE A 83 -15.45 0.10 5.40
N VAL A 84 -15.15 -1.19 5.50
CA VAL A 84 -16.02 -2.15 6.18
C VAL A 84 -15.97 -1.98 7.71
N LEU A 85 -14.80 -1.70 8.29
CA LEU A 85 -14.64 -1.62 9.75
C LEU A 85 -14.88 -0.24 10.34
N VAL A 86 -14.73 0.84 9.57
CA VAL A 86 -14.89 2.21 10.08
C VAL A 86 -16.10 2.88 9.44
N ILE A 87 -16.12 2.97 8.11
CA ILE A 87 -17.16 3.76 7.40
C ILE A 87 -18.53 3.09 7.51
N THR A 88 -18.60 1.78 7.28
CA THR A 88 -19.86 1.01 7.29
C THR A 88 -20.54 1.01 8.67
N PRO A 89 -19.84 0.69 9.79
CA PRO A 89 -20.47 0.77 11.10
C PRO A 89 -20.79 2.21 11.50
N MET A 90 -19.99 3.20 11.09
CA MET A 90 -20.33 4.61 11.31
C MET A 90 -21.65 4.97 10.63
N ALA A 91 -21.86 4.53 9.38
CA ALA A 91 -23.13 4.71 8.67
C ALA A 91 -24.29 3.96 9.34
N LEU A 92 -24.04 2.74 9.83
CA LEU A 92 -25.03 1.96 10.57
C LEU A 92 -25.43 2.66 11.88
N ILE A 93 -24.46 3.16 12.63
CA ILE A 93 -24.68 3.93 13.87
C ILE A 93 -25.51 5.19 13.56
N MET A 94 -25.17 5.94 12.52
CA MET A 94 -25.96 7.10 12.09
C MET A 94 -27.40 6.71 11.72
N LYS A 95 -27.59 5.55 11.10
CA LYS A 95 -28.92 5.00 10.78
C LYS A 95 -29.72 4.65 12.03
N ILE A 96 -29.08 4.06 13.06
CA ILE A 96 -29.71 3.71 14.34
C ILE A 96 -30.07 4.96 15.14
N ILE A 97 -29.18 5.97 15.18
CA ILE A 97 -29.41 7.26 15.86
C ILE A 97 -30.51 8.08 15.16
N GLY A 98 -30.91 7.69 13.94
CA GLY A 98 -31.98 8.38 13.20
C GLY A 98 -31.56 9.72 12.60
N LYS A 99 -30.25 10.01 12.55
CA LYS A 99 -29.71 11.26 11.99
C LYS A 99 -29.77 11.19 10.46
N LYS A 100 -30.94 11.49 9.89
CA LYS A 100 -31.14 11.64 8.45
C LYS A 100 -30.63 13.01 8.00
N THR A 101 -29.42 13.06 7.45
CA THR A 101 -28.83 14.28 6.90
C THR A 101 -29.43 14.67 5.55
N LEU A 102 -29.89 13.70 4.77
CA LEU A 102 -30.70 13.91 3.57
C LEU A 102 -32.02 13.16 3.70
N ASP A 103 -33.11 13.80 3.26
CA ASP A 103 -34.39 13.15 3.10
C ASP A 103 -34.33 12.21 1.88
N ASN A 104 -33.72 11.04 2.08
CA ASN A 104 -33.48 10.06 1.01
C ASN A 104 -34.75 9.38 0.49
N ARG A 105 -35.94 9.80 0.97
CA ARG A 105 -37.21 9.30 0.45
C ARG A 105 -37.59 10.15 -0.75
N ILE A 106 -37.52 9.54 -1.93
CA ILE A 106 -38.06 10.12 -3.16
C ILE A 106 -39.58 9.98 -3.09
N ASP A 107 -40.24 11.02 -2.61
CA ASP A 107 -41.69 11.16 -2.69
C ASP A 107 -42.12 11.48 -4.14
N LYS A 108 -42.81 10.54 -4.79
CA LYS A 108 -43.28 10.70 -6.18
C LYS A 108 -44.53 11.57 -6.29
N THR A 109 -45.10 12.00 -5.17
CA THR A 109 -46.34 12.79 -5.14
C THR A 109 -46.08 14.30 -5.13
N VAL A 110 -44.87 14.73 -4.81
CA VAL A 110 -44.46 16.14 -4.87
C VAL A 110 -44.01 16.53 -6.27
N SER A 111 -44.50 17.67 -6.75
CA SER A 111 -44.15 18.26 -8.04
C SER A 111 -42.71 18.80 -8.09
N SER A 112 -42.13 19.14 -6.93
CA SER A 112 -40.77 19.66 -6.81
C SER A 112 -40.16 19.34 -5.44
N TYR A 113 -38.87 18.98 -5.43
CA TYR A 113 -38.06 18.82 -4.22
C TYR A 113 -37.41 20.13 -3.76
N TRP A 114 -37.66 21.23 -4.48
CA TRP A 114 -37.13 22.53 -4.14
C TRP A 114 -37.68 22.98 -2.78
N LYS A 115 -36.78 23.20 -1.81
CA LYS A 115 -37.14 23.83 -0.54
C LYS A 115 -36.99 25.34 -0.71
N GLU A 116 -38.08 26.07 -0.51
CA GLU A 116 -38.02 27.53 -0.52
C GLU A 116 -37.12 28.03 0.60
N TYR A 117 -36.29 29.03 0.28
CA TYR A 117 -35.43 29.67 1.24
C TYR A 117 -36.26 30.69 2.03
N GLU A 118 -36.53 30.40 3.30
CA GLU A 118 -37.37 31.26 4.17
C GLU A 118 -36.62 32.48 4.75
N GLY A 119 -35.36 32.70 4.38
CA GLY A 119 -34.55 33.81 4.91
C GLY A 119 -34.75 35.12 4.14
N LYS A 120 -34.62 36.26 4.84
CA LYS A 120 -34.51 37.57 4.18
C LYS A 120 -33.20 37.65 3.42
N LEU A 121 -33.27 37.76 2.10
CA LEU A 121 -32.12 38.03 1.22
C LEU A 121 -31.59 39.44 1.53
N THR A 122 -30.39 39.52 2.11
CA THR A 122 -29.71 40.80 2.32
C THR A 122 -28.61 41.00 1.28
N PRO A 123 -28.36 42.24 0.81
CA PRO A 123 -27.29 42.52 -0.16
C PRO A 123 -25.91 42.03 0.29
N GLU A 124 -25.65 42.00 1.61
CA GLU A 124 -24.39 41.53 2.19
C GLU A 124 -24.13 40.03 2.00
N GLN A 125 -25.18 39.21 1.84
CA GLN A 125 -25.02 37.77 1.61
C GLN A 125 -24.45 37.46 0.21
N PHE A 126 -24.72 38.31 -0.77
CA PHE A 126 -24.17 38.18 -2.12
C PHE A 126 -22.66 38.44 -2.16
N ASN A 127 -22.16 39.30 -1.27
CA ASN A 127 -20.73 39.60 -1.16
C ASN A 127 -19.90 38.45 -0.54
N ARG A 128 -20.53 37.37 -0.05
CA ARG A 128 -19.87 36.22 0.59
C ARG A 128 -19.96 34.93 -0.24
N GLN A 129 -20.38 35.03 -1.50
CA GLN A 129 -20.59 33.86 -2.37
C GLN A 129 -19.30 33.31 -3.02
N PHE A 130 -18.18 34.02 -2.90
CA PHE A 130 -16.87 33.62 -3.43
C PHE A 130 -15.80 33.62 -2.35
#